data_AF-A0A2T5JB19-F1
#
_entry.id   AF-A0A2T5JB19-F1
#
_cell.length_a   1.000
_cell.length_b   1.000
_cell.length_c   1.000
_cell.angle_alpha   90.00
_cell.angle_beta   90.00
_cell.angle_gamma   90.00
#
_symmetry.space_group_name_H-M   'P 1'
#
loop_
_entity.id
_entity.type
_entity.pdbx_description
1 polymer ?
#
loop_
_entity_poly.entity_id
_entity_poly.type
_entity_poly.pdbx_seq_one_letter_code
_entity_poly.pdbx_strand_id
1 'polypeptide(L)'
;MAYKQYLLIIALLLLFGFAHAQQVPDYQQADSTTQALYSAGKWQALIDYTNQTDAQGLDFPALHQRAAYARFMTGNYSAALAKYQQVLKHDSYNPTARYMSMLCQQYLNRDGNASYQAKFVDTTVLNKNNITPFGLIEAGIEASAKIPNIALRGTGFYSRASLGNRLGWRLQLDQSVAVYHQAITVAGNNDLRDFSFNNDQFEYYARLGYTLTSNLTLLGAYHYLHTKFGTDSYQNHVELAGLKYAAPYFTLQADANFSKMSNSGLQQYNGELTVYPTGSLNLYTISRVSVQSGYLSSTIFNQRIGFKAFKRCWLEGSINVGRMDNYLEADALYVYNAVDVTTFKAGGTLYYQLGRHLLAYANYAFEDKENHYNTNATYQQNSITGGLTWRF
;
A
#
# COMPACT_ATOMS: atom_id res chain seq x y z
N MET A 1 38.90 49.04 28.41
CA MET A 1 37.45 48.77 28.55
C MET A 1 36.61 49.26 27.38
N ALA A 2 37.02 50.28 26.61
CA ALA A 2 36.22 50.86 25.52
C ALA A 2 35.97 49.92 24.31
N TYR A 3 36.91 49.05 23.93
CA TYR A 3 36.76 48.19 22.74
C TYR A 3 35.66 47.11 22.87
N LYS A 4 35.32 46.68 24.09
CA LYS A 4 34.24 45.71 24.33
C LYS A 4 32.85 46.32 24.10
N GLN A 5 32.69 47.62 24.31
CA GLN A 5 31.43 48.33 24.03
C GLN A 5 31.19 48.48 22.52
N TYR A 6 32.24 48.78 21.74
CA TYR A 6 32.13 48.88 20.28
C TYR A 6 31.83 47.52 19.61
N LEU A 7 32.41 46.43 20.10
CA LEU A 7 32.08 45.08 19.61
C LEU A 7 30.62 44.70 19.89
N LEU A 8 30.07 45.09 21.05
CA LEU A 8 28.67 44.83 21.38
C LEU A 8 27.71 45.63 20.50
N ILE A 9 28.06 46.89 20.19
CA ILE A 9 27.28 47.76 19.30
C ILE A 9 27.32 47.24 17.85
N ILE A 10 28.48 46.80 17.36
CA ILE A 10 28.62 46.21 16.02
C ILE A 10 27.84 44.88 15.93
N ALA A 11 27.90 44.04 16.97
CA ALA A 11 27.12 42.80 17.04
C ALA A 11 25.61 43.07 17.06
N LEU A 12 25.14 44.09 17.80
CA LEU A 12 23.74 44.52 17.80
C LEU A 12 23.31 45.08 16.43
N LEU A 13 24.12 45.92 15.78
CA LEU A 13 23.83 46.47 14.45
C LEU A 13 23.79 45.38 13.37
N LEU A 14 24.65 44.37 13.46
CA LEU A 14 24.60 43.20 12.58
C LEU A 14 23.36 42.33 12.84
N LEU A 15 22.86 42.23 14.07
CA LEU A 15 21.61 41.54 14.39
C LEU A 15 20.36 42.28 13.87
N PHE A 16 20.39 43.62 13.77
CA PHE A 16 19.30 44.40 13.19
C PHE A 16 19.33 44.45 11.65
N GLY A 17 20.49 44.26 11.02
CA GLY A 17 20.64 44.27 9.55
C GLY A 17 19.98 43.09 8.82
N PHE A 18 19.64 42.01 9.54
CA PHE A 18 18.95 40.83 8.97
C PHE A 18 17.46 40.77 9.30
N ALA A 19 16.92 41.75 10.01
CA ALA A 19 15.50 41.87 10.26
C ALA A 19 14.80 42.51 9.05
N HIS A 20 14.68 41.78 7.94
CA HIS A 20 13.62 42.07 6.98
C HIS A 20 12.30 41.76 7.68
N ALA A 21 11.66 42.79 8.24
CA ALA A 21 10.24 42.73 8.57
C ALA A 21 9.48 42.56 7.26
N GLN A 22 9.33 41.31 6.81
CA GLN A 22 8.37 41.00 5.76
C GLN A 22 7.02 41.42 6.31
N GLN A 23 6.39 42.40 5.67
CA GLN A 23 5.01 42.75 5.96
C GLN A 23 4.20 41.48 5.77
N VAL A 24 3.65 40.96 6.87
CA VAL A 24 2.67 39.89 6.84
C VAL A 24 1.54 40.40 5.94
N PRO A 25 1.21 39.70 4.84
CA PRO A 25 0.11 40.09 3.98
C PRO A 25 -1.12 40.28 4.85
N ASP A 26 -1.76 41.43 4.73
CA ASP A 26 -3.02 41.64 5.43
C ASP A 26 -4.02 40.55 4.98
N TYR A 27 -4.84 40.07 5.92
CA TYR A 27 -5.83 39.01 5.68
C TYR A 27 -6.64 39.29 4.42
N GLN A 28 -7.08 40.54 4.24
CA GLN A 28 -7.88 40.96 3.10
C GLN A 28 -7.12 40.86 1.77
N GLN A 29 -5.83 41.19 1.77
CA GLN A 29 -4.97 41.06 0.58
C GLN A 29 -4.78 39.58 0.22
N ALA A 30 -4.51 38.73 1.22
CA ALA A 30 -4.35 37.29 1.01
C ALA A 30 -5.63 36.62 0.50
N ASP A 31 -6.78 36.96 1.08
CA ASP A 31 -8.07 36.44 0.64
C ASP A 31 -8.39 36.86 -0.80
N SER A 32 -8.27 38.16 -1.12
CA SER A 32 -8.53 38.68 -2.46
C SER A 32 -7.59 38.09 -3.51
N THR A 33 -6.29 38.02 -3.22
CA THR A 33 -5.28 37.48 -4.15
C THR A 33 -5.52 35.99 -4.41
N THR A 34 -5.76 35.21 -3.36
CA THR A 34 -6.01 33.77 -3.50
C THR A 34 -7.33 33.49 -4.22
N GLN A 35 -8.38 34.29 -3.98
CA GLN A 35 -9.64 34.20 -4.70
C GLN A 35 -9.48 34.53 -6.18
N ALA A 36 -8.71 35.57 -6.53
CA ALA A 36 -8.45 35.93 -7.91
C ALA A 36 -7.68 34.83 -8.66
N LEU A 37 -6.62 34.29 -8.05
CA LEU A 37 -5.84 33.20 -8.63
C LEU A 37 -6.67 31.91 -8.78
N TYR A 38 -7.50 31.59 -7.78
CA TYR A 38 -8.42 30.47 -7.81
C TYR A 38 -9.43 30.59 -8.96
N SER A 39 -10.08 31.75 -9.07
CA SER A 39 -11.09 32.01 -10.10
C SER A 39 -10.50 32.00 -11.51
N ALA A 40 -9.23 32.41 -11.65
CA ALA A 40 -8.49 32.37 -12.90
C ALA A 40 -7.88 31.01 -13.25
N GLY A 41 -8.02 29.99 -12.38
CA GLY A 41 -7.43 28.67 -12.61
C GLY A 41 -5.90 28.64 -12.58
N LYS A 42 -5.25 29.65 -11.99
CA LYS A 42 -3.78 29.76 -11.92
C LYS A 42 -3.22 28.94 -10.76
N TRP A 43 -3.32 27.61 -10.87
CA TRP A 43 -3.06 26.68 -9.76
C TRP A 43 -1.65 26.77 -9.19
N GLN A 44 -0.62 26.81 -10.04
CA GLN A 44 0.76 26.89 -9.55
C GLN A 44 1.01 28.19 -8.80
N ALA A 45 0.59 29.33 -9.36
CA ALA A 45 0.72 30.63 -8.71
C ALA A 45 -0.06 30.69 -7.37
N LEU A 46 -1.25 30.08 -7.31
CA LEU A 46 -2.00 29.96 -6.07
C LEU A 46 -1.25 29.11 -5.03
N ILE A 47 -0.65 27.99 -5.43
CA ILE A 47 0.16 27.15 -4.54
C ILE A 47 1.35 27.94 -4.00
N ASP A 48 2.11 28.59 -4.87
CA ASP A 48 3.30 29.35 -4.50
C ASP A 48 2.95 30.49 -3.54
N TYR A 49 1.89 31.25 -3.85
CA TYR A 49 1.39 32.31 -2.97
C TYR A 49 0.97 31.75 -1.60
N THR A 50 0.18 30.66 -1.57
CA THR A 50 -0.27 30.07 -0.30
C THR A 50 0.89 29.57 0.55
N ASN A 51 1.93 28.99 -0.05
CA ASN A 51 3.13 28.55 0.68
C ASN A 51 3.86 29.72 1.35
N GLN A 52 3.96 30.86 0.64
CA GLN A 52 4.55 32.07 1.19
C GLN A 52 3.71 32.63 2.35
N THR A 53 2.39 32.72 2.15
CA THR A 53 1.46 33.23 3.17
C THR A 53 1.40 32.33 4.41
N ASP A 54 1.43 31.01 4.24
CA ASP A 54 1.53 30.05 5.35
C ASP A 54 2.82 30.24 6.14
N ALA A 55 3.96 30.43 5.46
CA ALA A 55 5.26 30.64 6.10
C ALA A 55 5.30 31.96 6.91
N GLN A 56 4.42 32.90 6.60
CA GLN A 56 4.23 34.17 7.32
C GLN A 56 3.19 34.06 8.44
N GLY A 57 2.62 32.88 8.69
CA GLY A 57 1.72 32.60 9.81
C GLY A 57 0.25 32.96 9.57
N LEU A 58 -0.15 33.30 8.33
CA LEU A 58 -1.57 33.50 8.03
C LEU A 58 -2.29 32.15 7.95
N ASP A 59 -3.33 31.98 8.75
CA ASP A 59 -4.09 30.75 8.85
C ASP A 59 -5.60 31.04 8.86
N PHE A 60 -6.29 30.70 7.77
CA PHE A 60 -7.76 30.77 7.72
C PHE A 60 -8.36 29.73 6.76
N PRO A 61 -9.60 29.29 7.00
CA PRO A 61 -10.20 28.16 6.25
C PRO A 61 -10.22 28.34 4.73
N ALA A 62 -10.57 29.54 4.23
CA ALA A 62 -10.66 29.80 2.80
C ALA A 62 -9.30 29.70 2.08
N LEU A 63 -8.21 30.13 2.73
CA LEU A 63 -6.84 29.97 2.23
C LEU A 63 -6.54 28.48 2.00
N HIS A 64 -6.73 27.66 3.04
CA HIS A 64 -6.46 26.23 2.96
C HIS A 64 -7.35 25.52 1.96
N GLN A 65 -8.64 25.90 1.88
CA GLN A 65 -9.58 25.30 0.94
C GLN A 65 -9.16 25.55 -0.52
N ARG A 66 -8.80 26.79 -0.88
CA ARG A 66 -8.32 27.13 -2.23
C ARG A 66 -6.98 26.48 -2.53
N ALA A 67 -6.07 26.48 -1.56
CA ALA A 67 -4.76 25.85 -1.69
C ALA A 67 -4.85 24.32 -1.84
N ALA A 68 -5.79 23.68 -1.14
CA ALA A 68 -6.06 22.25 -1.26
C ALA A 68 -6.60 21.91 -2.64
N TYR A 69 -7.56 22.70 -3.14
CA TYR A 69 -8.12 22.51 -4.48
C TYR A 69 -7.05 22.66 -5.56
N ALA A 70 -6.21 23.69 -5.50
CA ALA A 70 -5.12 23.88 -6.46
C ALA A 70 -4.16 22.67 -6.48
N ARG A 71 -3.78 22.15 -5.30
CA ARG A 71 -2.94 20.94 -5.17
C ARG A 71 -3.61 19.69 -5.73
N PHE A 72 -4.92 19.56 -5.53
CA PHE A 72 -5.69 18.47 -6.13
C PHE A 72 -5.66 18.55 -7.67
N MET A 73 -5.86 19.76 -8.22
CA MET A 73 -5.83 20.00 -9.66
C MET A 73 -4.45 19.75 -10.30
N THR A 74 -3.36 19.95 -9.55
CA THR A 74 -2.00 19.61 -9.99
C THR A 74 -1.60 18.16 -9.70
N GLY A 75 -2.51 17.34 -9.16
CA GLY A 75 -2.29 15.91 -8.91
C GLY A 75 -1.51 15.60 -7.64
N ASN A 76 -1.23 16.58 -6.77
CA ASN A 76 -0.58 16.36 -5.48
C ASN A 76 -1.64 16.11 -4.39
N TYR A 77 -2.21 14.90 -4.42
CA TYR A 77 -3.30 14.49 -3.54
C TYR A 77 -2.90 14.44 -2.06
N SER A 78 -1.65 14.10 -1.74
CA SER A 78 -1.14 14.17 -0.37
C SER A 78 -1.10 15.60 0.15
N ALA A 79 -0.57 16.55 -0.62
CA ALA A 79 -0.55 17.94 -0.21
C ALA A 79 -1.97 18.51 -0.08
N ALA A 80 -2.85 18.16 -1.02
CA ALA A 80 -4.26 18.56 -0.98
C ALA A 80 -4.95 18.04 0.28
N LEU A 81 -4.76 16.76 0.61
CA LEU A 81 -5.33 16.14 1.81
C LEU A 81 -4.82 16.81 3.09
N ALA A 82 -3.53 17.16 3.17
CA ALA A 82 -2.98 17.89 4.32
C ALA A 82 -3.68 19.24 4.51
N LYS A 83 -3.99 19.97 3.43
CA LYS A 83 -4.71 21.24 3.49
C LYS A 83 -6.19 21.09 3.80
N TYR A 84 -6.88 20.11 3.21
CA TYR A 84 -8.26 19.80 3.60
C TYR A 84 -8.37 19.40 5.08
N GLN A 85 -7.38 18.71 5.63
CA GLN A 85 -7.34 18.42 7.07
C GLN A 85 -7.27 19.70 7.91
N GLN A 86 -6.59 20.77 7.47
CA GLN A 86 -6.62 22.05 8.17
C GLN A 86 -8.01 22.68 8.14
N VAL A 87 -8.70 22.68 6.98
CA VAL A 87 -10.09 23.13 6.88
C VAL A 87 -10.99 22.37 7.86
N LEU A 88 -10.83 21.05 7.94
CA LEU A 88 -11.61 20.17 8.81
C LEU A 88 -11.30 20.34 10.31
N LYS A 89 -10.19 20.99 10.69
CA LYS A 89 -9.94 21.38 12.09
C LYS A 89 -10.82 22.54 12.52
N HIS A 90 -11.11 23.48 11.61
CA HIS A 90 -12.00 24.61 11.88
C HIS A 90 -13.48 24.22 11.75
N ASP A 91 -13.81 23.44 10.72
CA ASP A 91 -15.16 22.93 10.49
C ASP A 91 -15.10 21.44 10.12
N SER A 92 -15.32 20.60 11.12
CA SER A 92 -15.26 19.15 10.95
C SER A 92 -16.33 18.58 10.01
N TYR A 93 -17.36 19.34 9.63
CA TYR A 93 -18.43 18.91 8.73
C TYR A 93 -18.40 19.63 7.37
N ASN A 94 -17.35 20.40 7.07
CA ASN A 94 -17.25 21.12 5.82
C ASN A 94 -17.46 20.18 4.61
N PRO A 95 -18.56 20.33 3.85
CA PRO A 95 -18.98 19.32 2.86
C PRO A 95 -17.97 19.20 1.72
N THR A 96 -17.43 20.33 1.26
CA THR A 96 -16.44 20.36 0.19
C THR A 96 -15.12 19.72 0.62
N ALA A 97 -14.63 20.03 1.82
CA ALA A 97 -13.39 19.43 2.33
C ALA A 97 -13.55 17.92 2.57
N ARG A 98 -14.71 17.45 3.07
CA ARG A 98 -15.01 16.01 3.21
C ARG A 98 -15.04 15.29 1.88
N TYR A 99 -15.75 15.83 0.90
CA TYR A 99 -15.85 15.25 -0.44
C TYR A 99 -14.49 15.22 -1.15
N MET A 100 -13.74 16.32 -1.13
CA MET A 100 -12.43 16.36 -1.78
C MET A 100 -11.40 15.50 -1.03
N SER A 101 -11.48 15.39 0.30
CA SER A 101 -10.67 14.44 1.07
C SER A 101 -10.98 12.99 0.68
N MET A 102 -12.26 12.65 0.47
CA MET A 102 -12.66 11.33 -0.04
C MET A 102 -11.97 11.04 -1.39
N LEU A 103 -12.04 11.97 -2.34
CA LEU A 103 -11.38 11.80 -3.65
C LEU A 103 -9.85 11.67 -3.53
N CYS A 104 -9.20 12.51 -2.71
CA CYS A 104 -7.75 12.41 -2.47
C CYS A 104 -7.36 11.02 -1.95
N GLN A 105 -8.14 10.46 -1.02
CA GLN A 105 -7.87 9.12 -0.47
C GLN A 105 -8.07 8.03 -1.54
N GLN A 106 -9.06 8.15 -2.42
CA GLN A 106 -9.23 7.24 -3.56
C GLN A 106 -8.04 7.28 -4.53
N TYR A 107 -7.57 8.48 -4.89
CA TYR A 107 -6.40 8.64 -5.76
C TYR A 107 -5.08 8.16 -5.13
N LEU A 108 -5.05 8.01 -3.80
CA LEU A 108 -3.93 7.43 -3.05
C LEU A 108 -4.13 5.93 -2.76
N ASN A 109 -5.16 5.29 -3.34
CA ASN A 109 -5.52 3.88 -3.14
C ASN A 109 -5.82 3.52 -1.66
N ARG A 110 -6.58 4.38 -0.97
CA ARG A 110 -6.94 4.25 0.46
C ARG A 110 -8.46 4.19 0.65
N ASP A 111 -9.07 3.13 0.13
CA ASP A 111 -10.53 3.01 0.01
C ASP A 111 -11.27 3.02 1.35
N GLY A 112 -10.70 2.43 2.41
CA GLY A 112 -11.28 2.49 3.76
C GLY A 112 -11.34 3.92 4.29
N ASN A 113 -10.25 4.68 4.15
CA ASN A 113 -10.20 6.09 4.52
C ASN A 113 -11.14 6.95 3.66
N ALA A 114 -11.27 6.66 2.36
CA ALA A 114 -12.23 7.33 1.49
C ALA A 114 -13.67 7.04 1.94
N SER A 115 -14.01 5.78 2.22
CA SER A 115 -15.32 5.36 2.72
C SER A 115 -15.67 6.05 4.04
N TYR A 116 -14.69 6.23 4.93
CA TYR A 116 -14.89 6.97 6.18
C TYR A 116 -15.29 8.43 5.93
N GLN A 117 -14.66 9.09 4.96
CA GLN A 117 -15.01 10.47 4.60
C GLN A 117 -16.41 10.55 3.99
N ALA A 118 -16.80 9.56 3.17
CA ALA A 118 -18.11 9.50 2.53
C ALA A 118 -19.27 9.50 3.55
N LYS A 119 -19.06 8.99 4.77
CA LYS A 119 -20.04 9.09 5.88
C LYS A 119 -20.55 10.53 6.13
N PHE A 120 -19.71 11.53 5.88
CA PHE A 120 -20.00 12.94 6.16
C PHE A 120 -20.40 13.73 4.91
N VAL A 121 -20.48 13.09 3.75
CA VAL A 121 -20.86 13.72 2.49
C VAL A 121 -22.36 13.63 2.31
N ASP A 122 -22.96 14.66 1.73
CA ASP A 122 -24.39 14.69 1.42
C ASP A 122 -24.81 13.50 0.52
N THR A 123 -25.90 12.84 0.90
CA THR A 123 -26.36 11.63 0.21
C THR A 123 -26.76 11.87 -1.25
N THR A 124 -27.23 13.06 -1.62
CA THR A 124 -27.54 13.40 -3.01
C THR A 124 -26.28 13.44 -3.87
N VAL A 125 -25.16 13.91 -3.31
CA VAL A 125 -23.85 13.91 -3.99
C VAL A 125 -23.33 12.49 -4.14
N LEU A 126 -23.46 11.65 -3.10
CA LEU A 126 -23.05 10.24 -3.16
C LEU A 126 -23.86 9.44 -4.17
N ASN A 127 -25.19 9.60 -4.18
CA ASN A 127 -26.09 8.90 -5.10
C ASN A 127 -25.84 9.29 -6.56
N LYS A 128 -25.53 10.57 -6.85
CA LYS A 128 -25.14 11.00 -8.20
C LYS A 128 -23.87 10.32 -8.71
N ASN A 129 -23.02 9.84 -7.81
CA ASN A 129 -21.79 9.14 -8.13
C ASN A 129 -21.89 7.61 -7.89
N ASN A 130 -23.09 7.08 -7.65
CA ASN A 130 -23.32 5.66 -7.33
C ASN A 130 -22.52 5.13 -6.13
N ILE A 131 -22.22 5.99 -5.15
CA ILE A 131 -21.46 5.63 -3.96
C ILE A 131 -22.44 5.27 -2.83
N THR A 132 -22.53 3.99 -2.49
CA THR A 132 -23.39 3.49 -1.41
C THR A 132 -22.57 3.01 -0.21
N PRO A 133 -23.17 2.93 1.00
CA PRO A 133 -22.52 2.31 2.15
C PRO A 133 -22.32 0.81 1.95
N PHE A 134 -23.21 0.14 1.20
CA PHE A 134 -23.13 -1.29 0.91
C PHE A 134 -23.00 -1.51 -0.59
N GLY A 135 -21.95 -2.21 -1.02
CA GLY A 135 -21.74 -2.47 -2.43
C GLY A 135 -20.47 -3.23 -2.75
N LEU A 136 -20.46 -3.88 -3.89
CA LEU A 136 -19.25 -4.43 -4.50
C LEU A 136 -18.38 -3.26 -4.98
N ILE A 137 -17.12 -3.23 -4.55
CA ILE A 137 -16.17 -2.16 -4.89
C ILE A 137 -15.01 -2.67 -5.74
N GLU A 138 -14.71 -3.97 -5.67
CA GLU A 138 -13.64 -4.59 -6.46
C GLU A 138 -13.99 -6.02 -6.83
N ALA A 139 -13.58 -6.46 -8.01
CA ALA A 139 -13.53 -7.87 -8.40
C ALA A 139 -12.22 -8.13 -9.12
N GLY A 140 -11.63 -9.31 -8.95
CA GLY A 140 -10.34 -9.64 -9.53
C GLY A 140 -10.18 -11.09 -9.93
N ILE A 141 -9.33 -11.31 -10.92
CA ILE A 141 -8.83 -12.63 -11.30
C ILE A 141 -7.32 -12.57 -11.51
N GLU A 142 -6.61 -13.63 -11.13
CA GLU A 142 -5.17 -13.78 -11.30
C GLU A 142 -4.84 -15.22 -11.73
N ALA A 143 -3.84 -15.37 -12.60
CA ALA A 143 -3.24 -16.65 -12.93
C ALA A 143 -1.72 -16.52 -12.97
N SER A 144 -1.00 -17.54 -12.51
CA SER A 144 0.46 -17.58 -12.47
C SER A 144 1.00 -18.94 -12.87
N ALA A 145 2.12 -18.93 -13.60
CA ALA A 145 2.93 -20.10 -13.88
C ALA A 145 4.30 -19.94 -13.23
N LYS A 146 4.70 -20.92 -12.42
CA LYS A 146 5.99 -21.01 -11.73
C LYS A 146 6.84 -22.06 -12.42
N ILE A 147 8.03 -21.69 -12.90
CA ILE A 147 8.90 -22.49 -13.76
C ILE A 147 10.26 -22.65 -13.09
N PRO A 148 10.45 -23.74 -12.32
CA PRO A 148 11.74 -24.13 -11.76
C PRO A 148 12.75 -24.51 -12.84
N ASN A 149 14.04 -24.25 -12.62
CA ASN A 149 15.13 -24.72 -13.48
C ASN A 149 15.77 -26.04 -13.02
N ILE A 150 14.99 -26.91 -12.36
CA ILE A 150 15.42 -28.21 -11.87
C ILE A 150 14.45 -29.30 -12.32
N ALA A 151 14.97 -30.46 -12.76
CA ALA A 151 14.14 -31.56 -13.27
C ALA A 151 13.20 -32.17 -12.21
N LEU A 152 13.51 -32.00 -10.92
CA LEU A 152 12.76 -32.54 -9.79
C LEU A 152 11.49 -31.73 -9.44
N ARG A 153 11.24 -30.61 -10.13
CA ARG A 153 10.07 -29.76 -9.88
C ARG A 153 9.40 -29.43 -11.21
N GLY A 154 8.15 -29.86 -11.36
CA GLY A 154 7.31 -29.48 -12.50
C GLY A 154 6.92 -28.00 -12.44
N THR A 155 6.34 -27.52 -13.54
CA THR A 155 5.72 -26.19 -13.58
C THR A 155 4.54 -26.14 -12.61
N GLY A 156 4.57 -25.18 -11.68
CA GLY A 156 3.47 -24.91 -10.78
C GLY A 156 2.47 -23.93 -11.41
N PHE A 157 1.18 -24.13 -11.16
CA PHE A 157 0.12 -23.23 -11.62
C PHE A 157 -0.68 -22.73 -10.43
N TYR A 158 -0.92 -21.43 -10.39
CA TYR A 158 -1.75 -20.76 -9.38
C TYR A 158 -2.86 -20.00 -10.09
N SER A 159 -4.05 -19.98 -9.52
CA SER A 159 -5.11 -19.07 -9.95
C SER A 159 -5.95 -18.60 -8.77
N ARG A 160 -6.45 -17.37 -8.84
CA ARG A 160 -7.27 -16.75 -7.80
C ARG A 160 -8.40 -15.95 -8.40
N ALA A 161 -9.56 -15.99 -7.74
CA ALA A 161 -10.64 -15.03 -7.93
C ALA A 161 -10.88 -14.27 -6.62
N SER A 162 -11.08 -12.95 -6.70
CA SER A 162 -11.28 -12.08 -5.53
C SER A 162 -12.47 -11.14 -5.69
N LEU A 163 -13.06 -10.77 -4.54
CA LEU A 163 -14.13 -9.80 -4.42
C LEU A 163 -13.87 -8.87 -3.23
N GLY A 164 -14.06 -7.58 -3.43
CA GLY A 164 -13.99 -6.55 -2.40
C GLY A 164 -15.36 -5.90 -2.20
N ASN A 165 -15.82 -5.83 -0.97
CA ASN A 165 -17.12 -5.29 -0.61
C ASN A 165 -16.98 -4.19 0.43
N ARG A 166 -17.78 -3.13 0.28
CA ARG A 166 -18.07 -2.20 1.35
C ARG A 166 -19.28 -2.69 2.13
N LEU A 167 -19.14 -2.85 3.44
CA LEU A 167 -20.17 -3.31 4.38
C LEU A 167 -20.56 -2.19 5.36
N GLY A 168 -20.64 -0.96 4.85
CA GLY A 168 -20.82 0.28 5.60
C GLY A 168 -19.64 1.24 5.40
N TRP A 169 -19.81 2.49 5.84
CA TRP A 169 -18.78 3.53 5.65
C TRP A 169 -17.45 3.29 6.36
N ARG A 170 -17.40 2.31 7.27
CA ARG A 170 -16.21 2.00 8.06
C ARG A 170 -15.69 0.59 7.86
N LEU A 171 -16.49 -0.31 7.28
CA LEU A 171 -16.19 -1.73 7.22
C LEU A 171 -16.04 -2.15 5.76
N GLN A 172 -14.91 -2.78 5.45
CA GLN A 172 -14.64 -3.39 4.16
C GLN A 172 -14.30 -4.86 4.36
N LEU A 173 -14.71 -5.68 3.40
CA LEU A 173 -14.46 -7.11 3.37
C LEU A 173 -13.88 -7.49 2.01
N ASP A 174 -12.66 -7.98 2.01
CA ASP A 174 -12.03 -8.59 0.84
C ASP A 174 -12.02 -10.09 1.02
N GLN A 175 -12.36 -10.81 -0.04
CA GLN A 175 -12.39 -12.26 -0.07
C GLN A 175 -11.71 -12.77 -1.32
N SER A 176 -11.12 -13.96 -1.23
CA SER A 176 -10.66 -14.67 -2.41
C SER A 176 -10.67 -16.18 -2.22
N VAL A 177 -10.80 -16.87 -3.35
CA VAL A 177 -10.55 -18.31 -3.47
C VAL A 177 -9.38 -18.51 -4.42
N ALA A 178 -8.48 -19.41 -4.08
CA ALA A 178 -7.36 -19.75 -4.95
C ALA A 178 -7.10 -21.25 -5.01
N VAL A 179 -6.45 -21.66 -6.08
CA VAL A 179 -5.99 -23.03 -6.27
C VAL A 179 -4.55 -23.02 -6.76
N TYR A 180 -3.78 -24.00 -6.30
CA TYR A 180 -2.41 -24.24 -6.71
C TYR A 180 -2.20 -25.72 -7.04
N HIS A 181 -1.41 -25.99 -8.06
CA HIS A 181 -1.02 -27.34 -8.46
C HIS A 181 0.44 -27.37 -8.90
N GLN A 182 1.22 -28.35 -8.43
CA GLN A 182 2.56 -28.62 -8.93
C GLN A 182 2.93 -30.10 -8.77
N ALA A 183 3.51 -30.69 -9.81
CA ALA A 183 4.13 -32.01 -9.72
C ALA A 183 5.54 -31.90 -9.09
N ILE A 184 5.83 -32.75 -8.12
CA ILE A 184 7.10 -32.80 -7.40
C ILE A 184 7.68 -34.20 -7.53
N THR A 185 8.96 -34.28 -7.86
CA THR A 185 9.71 -35.54 -7.89
C THR A 185 10.80 -35.48 -6.83
N VAL A 186 10.90 -36.55 -6.04
CA VAL A 186 11.97 -36.75 -5.06
C VAL A 186 12.87 -37.86 -5.57
N ALA A 187 14.16 -37.57 -5.68
CA ALA A 187 15.15 -38.54 -6.13
C ALA A 187 15.25 -39.69 -5.11
N GLY A 188 15.17 -40.93 -5.59
CA GLY A 188 15.43 -42.10 -4.75
C GLY A 188 16.93 -42.25 -4.47
N ASN A 189 17.29 -42.78 -3.30
CA ASN A 189 18.69 -43.06 -2.95
C ASN A 189 19.07 -44.49 -3.36
N ASN A 190 20.23 -44.65 -4.02
CA ASN A 190 21.02 -45.89 -4.24
C ASN A 190 20.23 -47.23 -4.23
N ASP A 191 19.13 -47.34 -5.00
CA ASP A 191 18.31 -48.54 -5.33
C ASP A 191 16.79 -48.26 -5.34
N LEU A 192 16.35 -47.10 -4.85
CA LEU A 192 14.95 -46.68 -4.90
C LEU A 192 14.65 -45.88 -6.17
N ARG A 193 13.49 -46.14 -6.80
CA ARG A 193 12.99 -45.34 -7.93
C ARG A 193 12.60 -43.95 -7.47
N ASP A 194 12.75 -42.96 -8.35
CA ASP A 194 12.19 -41.63 -8.16
C ASP A 194 10.70 -41.71 -7.85
N PHE A 195 10.28 -40.97 -6.84
CA PHE A 195 8.88 -40.90 -6.44
C PHE A 195 8.31 -39.55 -6.86
N SER A 196 7.24 -39.57 -7.66
CA SER A 196 6.55 -38.37 -8.12
C SER A 196 5.15 -38.30 -7.53
N PHE A 197 4.76 -37.11 -7.10
CA PHE A 197 3.46 -36.85 -6.53
C PHE A 197 3.07 -35.38 -6.76
N ASN A 198 1.79 -35.09 -6.54
CA ASN A 198 1.26 -33.74 -6.70
C ASN A 198 1.23 -33.00 -5.35
N ASN A 199 1.51 -31.71 -5.42
CA ASN A 199 1.20 -30.74 -4.39
C ASN A 199 -0.01 -29.91 -4.87
N ASP A 200 -1.17 -30.27 -4.36
CA ASP A 200 -2.44 -29.62 -4.66
C ASP A 200 -2.89 -28.79 -3.48
N GLN A 201 -3.25 -27.53 -3.71
CA GLN A 201 -3.70 -26.65 -2.63
C GLN A 201 -4.94 -25.88 -3.03
N PHE A 202 -5.91 -25.85 -2.13
CA PHE A 202 -7.08 -24.97 -2.19
C PHE A 202 -6.99 -23.94 -1.07
N GLU A 203 -7.35 -22.70 -1.38
CA GLU A 203 -7.22 -21.57 -0.47
C GLU A 203 -8.53 -20.79 -0.40
N TYR A 204 -8.89 -20.38 0.82
CA TYR A 204 -9.91 -19.36 1.06
C TYR A 204 -9.33 -18.29 1.98
N TYR A 205 -9.46 -17.04 1.56
CA TYR A 205 -8.98 -15.87 2.28
C TYR A 205 -10.11 -14.88 2.52
N ALA A 206 -10.12 -14.28 3.70
CA ALA A 206 -10.99 -13.16 4.03
C ALA A 206 -10.24 -12.12 4.87
N ARG A 207 -10.38 -10.84 4.53
CA ARG A 207 -9.83 -9.70 5.27
C ARG A 207 -10.92 -8.69 5.57
N LEU A 208 -10.98 -8.27 6.83
CA LEU A 208 -11.78 -7.15 7.31
C LEU A 208 -10.89 -5.94 7.56
N GLY A 209 -11.32 -4.79 7.05
CA GLY A 209 -10.78 -3.48 7.38
C GLY A 209 -11.82 -2.63 8.08
N TYR A 210 -11.55 -2.20 9.32
CA TYR A 210 -12.42 -1.30 10.07
C TYR A 210 -11.76 0.06 10.32
N THR A 211 -12.18 1.08 9.57
CA THR A 211 -11.65 2.44 9.68
C THR A 211 -12.27 3.18 10.86
N LEU A 212 -11.55 3.19 11.99
CA LEU A 212 -11.96 3.83 13.26
C LEU A 212 -12.08 5.35 13.13
N THR A 213 -11.07 5.97 12.52
CA THR A 213 -10.96 7.42 12.31
C THR A 213 -10.54 7.70 10.88
N SER A 214 -10.47 8.98 10.48
CA SER A 214 -9.99 9.36 9.14
C SER A 214 -8.57 8.89 8.83
N ASN A 215 -7.80 8.49 9.84
CA ASN A 215 -6.38 8.14 9.72
C ASN A 215 -6.08 6.74 10.28
N LEU A 216 -6.92 6.14 11.13
CA LEU A 216 -6.64 4.86 11.78
C LEU A 216 -7.60 3.77 11.30
N THR A 217 -7.05 2.64 10.86
CA THR A 217 -7.80 1.45 10.45
C THR A 217 -7.28 0.22 11.19
N LEU A 218 -8.20 -0.60 11.69
CA LEU A 218 -7.92 -1.93 12.20
C LEU A 218 -8.04 -2.94 11.07
N LEU A 219 -7.17 -3.95 11.08
CA LEU A 219 -7.15 -5.05 10.13
C LEU A 219 -7.32 -6.37 10.87
N GLY A 220 -8.15 -7.25 10.32
CA GLY A 220 -8.20 -8.65 10.70
C GLY A 220 -8.26 -9.50 9.44
N ALA A 221 -7.48 -10.57 9.35
CA ALA A 221 -7.58 -11.49 8.22
C ALA A 221 -7.53 -12.95 8.68
N TYR A 222 -8.13 -13.80 7.88
CA TYR A 222 -8.10 -15.25 8.03
C TYR A 222 -7.82 -15.89 6.68
N HIS A 223 -6.88 -16.82 6.65
CA HIS A 223 -6.53 -17.60 5.48
C HIS A 223 -6.56 -19.09 5.83
N TYR A 224 -7.41 -19.84 5.16
CA TYR A 224 -7.46 -21.29 5.23
C TYR A 224 -6.82 -21.89 3.98
N LEU A 225 -5.94 -22.88 4.17
CA LEU A 225 -5.30 -23.61 3.08
C LEU A 225 -5.46 -25.11 3.34
N HIS A 226 -6.06 -25.80 2.37
CA HIS A 226 -6.09 -27.26 2.33
C HIS A 226 -5.04 -27.75 1.35
N THR A 227 -3.96 -28.35 1.86
CA THR A 227 -2.83 -28.80 1.05
C THR A 227 -2.79 -30.32 1.05
N LYS A 228 -2.85 -30.93 -0.14
CA LYS A 228 -2.58 -32.36 -0.35
C LYS A 228 -1.17 -32.51 -0.88
N PHE A 229 -0.36 -33.22 -0.13
CA PHE A 229 1.05 -33.43 -0.42
C PHE A 229 1.34 -34.92 -0.49
N GLY A 230 1.33 -35.48 -1.70
CA GLY A 230 1.38 -36.93 -1.86
C GLY A 230 0.17 -37.60 -1.21
N THR A 231 0.40 -38.47 -0.23
CA THR A 231 -0.67 -39.15 0.52
C THR A 231 -1.16 -38.35 1.73
N ASP A 232 -0.42 -37.32 2.14
CA ASP A 232 -0.73 -36.52 3.31
C ASP A 232 -1.66 -35.35 2.97
N SER A 233 -2.46 -34.94 3.95
CA SER A 233 -3.34 -33.79 3.82
C SER A 233 -3.21 -32.90 5.05
N TYR A 234 -3.01 -31.61 4.82
CA TYR A 234 -2.80 -30.60 5.85
C TYR A 234 -3.91 -29.57 5.81
N GLN A 235 -4.43 -29.25 7.00
CA GLN A 235 -5.32 -28.12 7.22
C GLN A 235 -4.52 -27.00 7.86
N ASN A 236 -4.25 -25.97 7.07
CA ASN A 236 -3.44 -24.84 7.48
C ASN A 236 -4.34 -23.64 7.74
N HIS A 237 -4.02 -22.92 8.81
CA HIS A 237 -4.76 -21.75 9.24
C HIS A 237 -3.79 -20.60 9.49
N VAL A 238 -4.13 -19.43 8.98
CA VAL A 238 -3.41 -18.17 9.21
C VAL A 238 -4.39 -17.13 9.70
N GLU A 239 -4.02 -16.44 10.75
CA GLU A 239 -4.76 -15.34 11.36
C GLU A 239 -3.87 -14.11 11.40
N LEU A 240 -4.42 -12.95 11.07
CA LEU A 240 -3.74 -11.66 11.16
C LEU A 240 -4.58 -10.71 11.99
N ALA A 241 -3.90 -9.94 12.85
CA ALA A 241 -4.43 -8.73 13.46
C ALA A 241 -3.45 -7.58 13.23
N GLY A 242 -3.95 -6.43 12.79
CA GLY A 242 -3.10 -5.31 12.42
C GLY A 242 -3.74 -3.95 12.60
N LEU A 243 -2.90 -2.92 12.51
CA LEU A 243 -3.28 -1.52 12.58
C LEU A 243 -2.56 -0.72 11.50
N LYS A 244 -3.28 0.22 10.90
CA LYS A 244 -2.80 1.06 9.80
C LYS A 244 -3.11 2.52 10.09
N TYR A 245 -2.07 3.34 10.09
CA TYR A 245 -2.15 4.78 10.23
C TYR A 245 -1.83 5.47 8.90
N ALA A 246 -2.75 6.29 8.40
CA ALA A 246 -2.61 7.03 7.16
C ALA A 246 -2.40 8.52 7.42
N ALA A 247 -1.21 9.01 7.11
CA ALA A 247 -0.89 10.43 7.03
C ALA A 247 -0.99 10.90 5.57
N PRO A 248 -0.95 12.21 5.29
CA PRO A 248 -1.04 12.70 3.91
C PRO A 248 0.02 12.08 2.97
N TYR A 249 1.29 12.08 3.39
CA TYR A 249 2.43 11.63 2.58
C TYR A 249 2.92 10.21 2.85
N PHE A 250 2.36 9.52 3.84
CA PHE A 250 2.79 8.17 4.16
C PHE A 250 1.68 7.36 4.82
N THR A 251 1.82 6.05 4.79
CA THR A 251 1.05 5.14 5.64
C THR A 251 2.01 4.26 6.43
N LEU A 252 1.71 4.05 7.70
CA LEU A 252 2.39 3.10 8.57
C LEU A 252 1.44 1.95 8.88
N GLN A 253 1.92 0.72 8.79
CA GLN A 253 1.19 -0.47 9.20
C GLN A 253 2.07 -1.32 10.10
N ALA A 254 1.45 -1.89 11.13
CA ALA A 254 2.03 -2.94 11.95
C ALA A 254 1.00 -4.06 12.10
N ASP A 255 1.44 -5.30 11.97
CA ASP A 255 0.57 -6.46 12.11
C ASP A 255 1.30 -7.67 12.71
N ALA A 256 0.52 -8.50 13.40
CA ALA A 256 0.94 -9.76 13.97
C ALA A 256 0.15 -10.88 13.30
N ASN A 257 0.85 -11.93 12.92
CA ASN A 257 0.31 -13.08 12.23
C ASN A 257 0.59 -14.33 13.05
N PHE A 258 -0.40 -15.18 13.16
CA PHE A 258 -0.32 -16.47 13.82
C PHE A 258 -0.78 -17.53 12.83
N SER A 259 -0.01 -18.60 12.70
CA SER A 259 -0.40 -19.68 11.81
C SER A 259 -0.06 -21.04 12.36
N LYS A 260 -0.85 -22.02 11.94
CA LYS A 260 -0.58 -23.44 12.10
C LYS A 260 -0.43 -24.01 10.69
N MET A 261 0.81 -24.28 10.30
CA MET A 261 1.17 -24.82 8.98
C MET A 261 1.88 -26.14 9.13
N SER A 262 1.40 -27.18 8.43
CA SER A 262 1.99 -28.52 8.44
C SER A 262 2.27 -29.06 9.85
N ASN A 263 1.34 -28.80 10.78
CA ASN A 263 1.43 -29.12 12.22
C ASN A 263 2.46 -28.35 13.06
N SER A 264 3.13 -27.35 12.49
CA SER A 264 4.01 -26.43 13.20
C SER A 264 3.36 -25.05 13.38
N GLY A 265 3.65 -24.40 14.49
CA GLY A 265 3.21 -23.03 14.76
C GLY A 265 4.23 -22.02 14.22
N LEU A 266 3.75 -20.94 13.61
CA LEU A 266 4.56 -19.83 13.16
C LEU A 266 3.92 -18.51 13.61
N GLN A 267 4.75 -17.61 14.10
CA GLN A 267 4.41 -16.23 14.40
C GLN A 267 5.21 -15.30 13.47
N GLN A 268 4.57 -14.25 12.96
CA GLN A 268 5.25 -13.24 12.16
C GLN A 268 4.77 -11.84 12.53
N TYR A 269 5.73 -10.94 12.77
CA TYR A 269 5.49 -9.54 13.09
C TYR A 269 6.01 -8.67 11.96
N ASN A 270 5.15 -7.79 11.44
CA ASN A 270 5.46 -6.94 10.31
C ASN A 270 5.41 -5.47 10.71
N GLY A 271 6.34 -4.69 10.16
CA GLY A 271 6.27 -3.24 10.08
C GLY A 271 6.39 -2.80 8.63
N GLU A 272 5.45 -1.99 8.16
CA GLU A 272 5.42 -1.46 6.80
C GLU A 272 5.29 0.07 6.78
N LEU A 273 6.10 0.71 5.94
CA LEU A 273 6.02 2.13 5.63
C LEU A 273 5.80 2.29 4.11
N THR A 274 4.70 2.94 3.73
CA THR A 274 4.51 3.44 2.37
C THR A 274 4.73 4.95 2.35
N VAL A 275 5.48 5.46 1.39
CA VAL A 275 5.72 6.91 1.20
C VAL A 275 5.30 7.31 -0.22
N TYR A 276 4.74 8.52 -0.35
CA TYR A 276 4.33 9.13 -1.62
C TYR A 276 5.16 10.41 -1.87
N PRO A 277 6.42 10.33 -2.34
CA PRO A 277 7.29 11.51 -2.43
C PRO A 277 6.73 12.63 -3.31
N THR A 278 6.01 12.29 -4.38
CA THR A 278 5.35 13.28 -5.27
C THR A 278 3.94 13.64 -4.82
N GLY A 279 3.50 13.10 -3.67
CA GLY A 279 2.15 13.25 -3.13
C GLY A 279 1.05 12.57 -3.96
N SER A 280 1.42 11.57 -4.76
CA SER A 280 0.51 10.80 -5.60
C SER A 280 1.08 9.41 -5.86
N LEU A 281 0.34 8.55 -6.56
CA LEU A 281 0.84 7.27 -7.07
C LEU A 281 1.77 7.42 -8.30
N ASN A 282 2.17 8.64 -8.68
CA ASN A 282 3.15 8.83 -9.74
C ASN A 282 4.55 8.36 -9.33
N LEU A 283 4.84 8.40 -8.04
CA LEU A 283 6.02 7.80 -7.44
C LEU A 283 5.67 7.43 -6.01
N TYR A 284 5.85 6.16 -5.66
CA TYR A 284 5.69 5.66 -4.30
C TYR A 284 6.72 4.59 -3.99
N THR A 285 6.96 4.39 -2.71
CA THR A 285 7.87 3.37 -2.20
C THR A 285 7.24 2.70 -0.99
N ILE A 286 7.42 1.38 -0.88
CA ILE A 286 6.92 0.57 0.23
C ILE A 286 8.09 -0.22 0.78
N SER A 287 8.41 -0.01 2.05
CA SER A 287 9.42 -0.77 2.78
C SER A 287 8.72 -1.58 3.84
N ARG A 288 9.03 -2.88 3.91
CA ARG A 288 8.49 -3.78 4.92
C ARG A 288 9.60 -4.60 5.54
N VAL A 289 9.59 -4.70 6.87
CA VAL A 289 10.41 -5.63 7.64
C VAL A 289 9.47 -6.64 8.28
N SER A 290 9.81 -7.91 8.15
CA SER A 290 9.07 -9.03 8.72
C SER A 290 10.02 -9.84 9.59
N VAL A 291 9.65 -10.08 10.84
CA VAL A 291 10.39 -10.97 11.75
C VAL A 291 9.52 -12.18 12.02
N GLN A 292 10.04 -13.35 11.69
CA GLN A 292 9.36 -14.63 11.85
C GLN A 292 9.98 -15.43 12.99
N SER A 293 9.13 -16.09 13.77
CA SER A 293 9.49 -17.02 14.82
C SER A 293 8.68 -18.31 14.63
N GLY A 294 9.39 -19.40 14.34
CA GLY A 294 8.84 -20.74 14.12
C GLY A 294 9.92 -21.78 14.35
N TYR A 295 10.03 -22.77 13.47
CA TYR A 295 11.13 -23.76 13.53
C TYR A 295 12.51 -23.10 13.42
N LEU A 296 12.64 -22.12 12.53
CA LEU A 296 13.79 -21.22 12.44
C LEU A 296 13.30 -19.78 12.50
N SER A 297 14.05 -18.93 13.19
CA SER A 297 13.79 -17.49 13.16
C SER A 297 14.42 -16.88 11.92
N SER A 298 13.70 -16.01 11.23
CA SER A 298 14.19 -15.31 10.04
C SER A 298 13.71 -13.86 10.04
N THR A 299 14.52 -13.00 9.43
CA THR A 299 14.14 -11.62 9.13
C THR A 299 14.10 -11.47 7.61
N ILE A 300 12.98 -10.94 7.11
CA ILE A 300 12.77 -10.70 5.69
C ILE A 300 12.58 -9.20 5.50
N PHE A 301 13.36 -8.64 4.59
CA PHE A 301 13.20 -7.26 4.13
C PHE A 301 12.59 -7.25 2.73
N ASN A 302 11.51 -6.49 2.57
CA ASN A 302 10.85 -6.24 1.29
C ASN A 302 10.95 -4.75 0.95
N GLN A 303 11.35 -4.46 -0.28
CA GLN A 303 11.35 -3.11 -0.83
C GLN A 303 10.62 -3.12 -2.16
N ARG A 304 9.64 -2.23 -2.31
CA ARG A 304 8.92 -1.97 -3.55
C ARG A 304 9.04 -0.51 -3.93
N ILE A 305 9.23 -0.25 -5.22
CA ILE A 305 9.24 1.12 -5.76
C ILE A 305 8.37 1.11 -7.00
N GLY A 306 7.33 1.94 -6.98
CA GLY A 306 6.40 2.10 -8.09
C GLY A 306 6.43 3.50 -8.63
N PHE A 307 6.34 3.64 -9.95
CA PHE A 307 6.25 4.93 -10.61
C PHE A 307 5.35 4.87 -11.84
N LYS A 308 4.79 6.01 -12.19
CA LYS A 308 3.97 6.17 -13.40
C LYS A 308 4.89 6.38 -14.60
N ALA A 309 5.02 5.37 -15.44
CA ALA A 309 5.82 5.43 -16.65
C ALA A 309 5.13 6.24 -17.76
N PHE A 310 3.82 6.04 -17.94
CA PHE A 310 3.00 6.75 -18.93
C PHE A 310 1.60 7.07 -18.38
N LYS A 311 0.79 7.83 -19.12
CA LYS A 311 -0.54 8.32 -18.69
C LYS A 311 -1.44 7.26 -18.03
N ARG A 312 -1.37 6.01 -18.49
CA ARG A 312 -2.18 4.85 -18.03
C ARG A 312 -1.32 3.65 -17.61
N CYS A 313 -0.02 3.84 -17.43
CA CYS A 313 0.92 2.75 -17.22
C CYS A 313 1.81 3.03 -16.02
N TRP A 314 1.85 2.08 -15.10
CA TRP A 314 2.72 2.09 -13.93
C TRP A 314 3.65 0.89 -13.97
N LEU A 315 4.87 1.10 -13.50
CA LEU A 315 5.87 0.06 -13.31
C LEU A 315 6.20 -0.01 -11.83
N GLU A 316 6.27 -1.21 -11.29
CA GLU A 316 6.67 -1.48 -9.91
C GLU A 316 7.78 -2.52 -9.89
N GLY A 317 8.92 -2.17 -9.29
CA GLY A 317 9.98 -3.13 -8.98
C GLY A 317 9.87 -3.59 -7.54
N SER A 318 10.16 -4.86 -7.27
CA SER A 318 10.17 -5.43 -5.92
C SER A 318 11.41 -6.29 -5.67
N ILE A 319 11.90 -6.25 -4.44
CA ILE A 319 12.93 -7.18 -3.93
C ILE A 319 12.51 -7.66 -2.54
N ASN A 320 12.74 -8.95 -2.28
CA ASN A 320 12.64 -9.59 -0.98
C ASN A 320 13.97 -10.29 -0.70
N VAL A 321 14.55 -9.98 0.45
CA VAL A 321 15.81 -10.56 0.90
C VAL A 321 15.58 -11.19 2.26
N GLY A 322 15.93 -12.47 2.39
CA GLY A 322 15.76 -13.24 3.61
C GLY A 322 15.11 -14.60 3.35
N ARG A 323 15.26 -15.50 4.30
CA ARG A 323 14.71 -16.86 4.23
C ARG A 323 13.18 -16.82 4.40
N MET A 324 12.44 -17.02 3.31
CA MET A 324 10.98 -16.99 3.23
C MET A 324 10.37 -18.39 3.40
N ASP A 325 10.55 -18.96 4.59
CA ASP A 325 9.98 -20.25 4.97
C ASP A 325 8.63 -20.03 5.67
N ASN A 326 7.55 -20.48 5.04
CA ASN A 326 6.17 -20.18 5.48
C ASN A 326 5.92 -18.66 5.63
N TYR A 327 6.54 -17.85 4.76
CA TYR A 327 6.43 -16.40 4.78
C TYR A 327 5.03 -15.91 4.43
N LEU A 328 4.53 -14.93 5.19
CA LEU A 328 3.23 -14.31 4.98
C LEU A 328 3.40 -12.92 4.36
N GLU A 329 2.83 -12.70 3.18
CA GLU A 329 2.91 -11.43 2.46
C GLU A 329 1.51 -10.87 2.17
N ALA A 330 1.44 -9.53 2.07
CA ALA A 330 0.26 -8.78 1.66
C ALA A 330 -0.96 -9.04 2.56
N ASP A 331 -0.81 -8.74 3.86
CA ASP A 331 -1.83 -8.98 4.88
C ASP A 331 -2.27 -10.45 4.94
N ALA A 332 -1.29 -11.36 4.89
CA ALA A 332 -1.45 -12.82 4.84
C ALA A 332 -2.22 -13.36 3.61
N LEU A 333 -2.43 -12.55 2.57
CA LEU A 333 -3.06 -13.00 1.33
C LEU A 333 -2.19 -14.01 0.57
N TYR A 334 -0.87 -13.81 0.54
CA TYR A 334 0.06 -14.76 -0.06
C TYR A 334 0.80 -15.52 1.04
N VAL A 335 0.76 -16.85 0.93
CA VAL A 335 1.42 -17.76 1.86
C VAL A 335 2.52 -18.50 1.11
N TYR A 336 3.76 -18.31 1.52
CA TYR A 336 4.94 -18.95 0.94
C TYR A 336 5.26 -20.25 1.68
N ASN A 337 4.33 -21.22 1.64
CA ASN A 337 4.47 -22.55 2.24
C ASN A 337 4.95 -23.62 1.22
N ALA A 338 5.76 -23.20 0.25
CA ALA A 338 6.33 -24.14 -0.72
C ALA A 338 7.30 -25.10 -0.03
N VAL A 339 7.44 -26.32 -0.57
CA VAL A 339 8.39 -27.33 -0.08
C VAL A 339 9.81 -26.78 0.01
N ASP A 340 10.24 -26.12 -1.06
CA ASP A 340 11.55 -25.51 -1.17
C ASP A 340 11.48 -24.05 -0.73
N VAL A 341 12.42 -23.66 0.12
CA VAL A 341 12.43 -22.35 0.75
C VAL A 341 13.01 -21.32 -0.20
N THR A 342 12.29 -20.21 -0.40
CA THR A 342 12.81 -19.08 -1.17
C THR A 342 13.73 -18.24 -0.29
N THR A 343 14.93 -17.90 -0.75
CA THR A 343 15.92 -17.10 0.00
C THR A 343 16.09 -15.70 -0.55
N PHE A 344 15.75 -15.52 -1.82
CA PHE A 344 15.73 -14.26 -2.51
C PHE A 344 14.60 -14.24 -3.54
N LYS A 345 13.95 -13.09 -3.70
CA LYS A 345 12.95 -12.87 -4.73
C LYS A 345 13.05 -11.46 -5.27
N ALA A 346 13.14 -11.29 -6.58
CA ALA A 346 13.03 -10.01 -7.25
C ALA A 346 11.93 -10.06 -8.30
N GLY A 347 11.24 -8.96 -8.54
CA GLY A 347 10.18 -8.92 -9.53
C GLY A 347 9.92 -7.55 -10.11
N GLY A 348 9.19 -7.55 -11.22
CA GLY A 348 8.70 -6.36 -11.89
C GLY A 348 7.23 -6.55 -12.27
N THR A 349 6.39 -5.58 -11.94
CA THR A 349 4.98 -5.55 -12.31
C THR A 349 4.69 -4.36 -13.22
N LEU A 350 4.03 -4.64 -14.33
CA LEU A 350 3.42 -3.67 -15.22
C LEU A 350 1.94 -3.58 -14.89
N TYR A 351 1.43 -2.40 -14.58
CA TYR A 351 0.00 -2.12 -14.44
C TYR A 351 -0.45 -1.22 -15.59
N TYR A 352 -1.48 -1.64 -16.32
CA TYR A 352 -2.07 -0.89 -17.42
C TYR A 352 -3.56 -0.67 -17.22
N GLN A 353 -3.97 0.60 -17.17
CA GLN A 353 -5.37 0.99 -17.01
C GLN A 353 -6.08 0.93 -18.38
N LEU A 354 -6.84 -0.15 -18.62
CA LEU A 354 -7.59 -0.39 -19.86
C LEU A 354 -8.81 0.52 -20.01
N GLY A 355 -9.35 1.03 -18.91
CA GLY A 355 -10.50 1.94 -18.89
C GLY A 355 -10.66 2.63 -17.54
N ARG A 356 -11.83 3.21 -17.27
CA ARG A 356 -12.09 3.84 -15.97
C ARG A 356 -12.10 2.82 -14.81
N HIS A 357 -12.61 1.63 -15.08
CA HIS A 357 -12.88 0.61 -14.08
C HIS A 357 -11.96 -0.61 -14.15
N LEU A 358 -11.24 -0.82 -15.27
CA LEU A 358 -10.46 -2.03 -15.49
C LEU A 358 -8.95 -1.76 -15.49
N LEU A 359 -8.25 -2.47 -14.61
CA LEU A 359 -6.80 -2.52 -14.51
C LEU A 359 -6.33 -3.92 -14.93
N ALA A 360 -5.40 -3.98 -15.87
CA ALA A 360 -4.66 -5.20 -16.18
C ALA A 360 -3.27 -5.12 -15.58
N TYR A 361 -2.73 -6.24 -15.13
CA TYR A 361 -1.34 -6.31 -14.73
C TYR A 361 -0.65 -7.59 -15.19
N ALA A 362 0.65 -7.46 -15.39
CA ALA A 362 1.56 -8.56 -15.66
C ALA A 362 2.76 -8.44 -14.74
N ASN A 363 3.10 -9.50 -14.04
CA ASN A 363 4.26 -9.57 -13.15
C ASN A 363 5.20 -10.68 -13.62
N TYR A 364 6.49 -10.37 -13.57
CA TYR A 364 7.56 -11.35 -13.64
C TYR A 364 8.27 -11.38 -12.29
N ALA A 365 8.55 -12.58 -11.77
CA ALA A 365 9.34 -12.76 -10.57
C ALA A 365 10.43 -13.82 -10.77
N PHE A 366 11.62 -13.52 -10.28
CA PHE A 366 12.75 -14.42 -10.17
C PHE A 366 12.95 -14.77 -8.69
N GLU A 367 13.12 -16.06 -8.39
CA GLU A 367 13.27 -16.59 -7.04
C GLU A 367 14.50 -17.51 -6.97
N ASP A 368 15.37 -17.32 -5.98
CA ASP A 368 16.37 -18.33 -5.60
C ASP A 368 15.79 -19.21 -4.49
N LYS A 369 15.94 -20.52 -4.63
CA LYS A 369 15.33 -21.51 -3.75
C LYS A 369 16.34 -22.53 -3.26
N GLU A 370 16.23 -22.92 -1.99
CA GLU A 370 16.94 -24.05 -1.40
C GLU A 370 16.11 -25.32 -1.53
N ASN A 371 16.71 -26.40 -2.05
CA ASN A 371 16.03 -27.68 -2.17
C ASN A 371 15.88 -28.33 -0.78
N HIS A 372 14.66 -28.63 -0.37
CA HIS A 372 14.36 -29.23 0.93
C HIS A 372 15.06 -30.58 1.15
N TYR A 373 15.13 -31.41 0.11
CA TYR A 373 15.69 -32.77 0.20
C TYR A 373 17.21 -32.82 0.01
N ASN A 374 17.81 -31.71 -0.41
CA ASN A 374 19.27 -31.53 -0.47
C ASN A 374 19.58 -30.05 -0.23
N THR A 375 19.74 -29.66 1.02
CA THR A 375 19.93 -28.26 1.42
C THR A 375 21.21 -27.62 0.90
N ASN A 376 22.15 -28.40 0.38
CA ASN A 376 23.35 -27.90 -0.31
C ASN A 376 23.09 -27.58 -1.79
N ALA A 377 21.92 -27.92 -2.33
CA ALA A 377 21.53 -27.63 -3.69
C ALA A 377 20.54 -26.46 -3.74
N THR A 378 20.90 -25.41 -4.46
CA THR A 378 20.02 -24.29 -4.77
C THR A 378 19.58 -24.36 -6.24
N TYR A 379 18.44 -23.77 -6.53
CA TYR A 379 17.93 -23.66 -7.89
C TYR A 379 17.15 -22.35 -8.05
N GLN A 380 16.86 -21.99 -9.29
CA GLN A 380 16.16 -20.76 -9.64
C GLN A 380 14.75 -21.08 -10.15
N GLN A 381 13.81 -20.20 -9.84
CA GLN A 381 12.44 -20.29 -10.32
C GLN A 381 12.03 -18.96 -10.94
N ASN A 382 11.44 -19.03 -12.13
CA ASN A 382 10.83 -17.88 -12.79
C ASN A 382 9.31 -18.00 -12.68
N SER A 383 8.63 -16.92 -12.34
CA SER A 383 7.18 -16.86 -12.28
C SER A 383 6.67 -15.79 -13.23
N ILE A 384 5.62 -16.11 -13.99
CA ILE A 384 4.88 -15.14 -14.81
C ILE A 384 3.45 -15.14 -14.30
N THR A 385 2.97 -13.97 -13.90
CA THR A 385 1.63 -13.77 -13.37
C THR A 385 0.90 -12.73 -14.20
N GLY A 386 -0.36 -12.98 -14.52
CA GLY A 386 -1.25 -12.03 -15.17
C GLY A 386 -2.57 -11.91 -14.40
N GLY A 387 -3.15 -10.73 -14.38
CA GLY A 387 -4.43 -10.52 -13.73
C GLY A 387 -5.19 -9.31 -14.23
N LEU A 388 -6.47 -9.30 -13.87
CA LEU A 388 -7.42 -8.23 -14.14
C LEU A 388 -8.11 -7.84 -12.83
N THR A 389 -8.30 -6.55 -12.63
CA THR A 389 -9.05 -5.99 -11.50
C THR A 389 -10.07 -4.99 -12.02
N TRP A 390 -11.33 -5.19 -11.66
CA TRP A 390 -12.44 -4.28 -11.91
C TRP A 390 -12.77 -3.51 -10.63
N ARG A 391 -12.84 -2.19 -10.71
CA ARG A 391 -13.24 -1.30 -9.62
C ARG A 391 -14.54 -0.59 -9.96
N PHE A 392 -15.51 -0.65 -9.07
CA PHE A 392 -16.87 -0.16 -9.31
C PHE A 392 -17.09 1.25 -8.79
#